data_AF-H0JNI6-F1
#
_entry.id   AF-H0JNI6-F1
#
_cell.length_a   1.000
_cell.length_b   1.000
_cell.length_c   1.000
_cell.angle_alpha   90.00
_cell.angle_beta   90.00
_cell.angle_gamma   90.00
#
_symmetry.space_group_name_H-M   'P 1'
#
loop_
_entity.id
_entity.type
_entity.pdbx_description
1 polymer ?
#
loop_
_entity_poly.entity_id
_entity_poly.type
_entity_poly.pdbx_seq_one_letter_code
_entity_poly.pdbx_strand_id
1 'polypeptide(L)'
;MTDFVTAGPLAWTVDETRIMTEILAETTFERTAVRHRRIAFFRRPDGRPVDPAVARTVETVAGILSDLGHEVVETDIPIQGWNEIFGPLVLDDGLRERAHLLDDPELLTPLRAGESASRDAADQRRGRRCPRALDGFRLRMDDFQHRCRQGHRHPERYRGRRPLLLRLRVARRLGGR
;
A
#
# COMPACT_ATOMS: atom_id res chain seq x y z
N MET A 1 -10.78 -10.06 -6.97
CA MET A 1 -9.80 -9.09 -6.44
C MET A 1 -8.69 -8.94 -7.45
N THR A 2 -8.48 -7.71 -7.90
CA THR A 2 -7.42 -7.35 -8.84
C THR A 2 -6.18 -6.87 -8.09
N ASP A 3 -5.11 -6.57 -8.82
CA ASP A 3 -3.83 -6.15 -8.24
C ASP A 3 -3.91 -4.82 -7.46
N PHE A 4 -4.99 -4.05 -7.64
CA PHE A 4 -5.19 -2.73 -7.01
C PHE A 4 -6.43 -2.65 -6.10
N VAL A 5 -7.18 -3.73 -5.97
CA VAL A 5 -8.42 -3.76 -5.16
C VAL A 5 -8.32 -4.84 -4.09
N THR A 6 -8.32 -4.39 -2.84
CA THR A 6 -8.43 -5.26 -1.67
C THR A 6 -9.68 -4.96 -0.87
N ALA A 7 -10.36 -6.01 -0.40
CA ALA A 7 -11.35 -5.86 0.65
C ALA A 7 -10.62 -5.59 1.97
N GLY A 8 -11.19 -4.71 2.81
CA GLY A 8 -10.67 -4.39 4.13
C GLY A 8 -11.82 -4.04 5.06
N PRO A 9 -11.72 -4.39 6.36
CA PRO A 9 -12.78 -4.11 7.32
C PRO A 9 -12.82 -2.65 7.75
N LEU A 10 -14.00 -2.17 8.12
CA LEU A 10 -14.22 -0.93 8.86
C LEU A 10 -14.73 -1.30 10.26
N ALA A 11 -14.01 -0.87 11.30
CA ALA A 11 -14.33 -1.20 12.68
C ALA A 11 -13.94 -0.05 13.62
N TRP A 12 -14.45 -0.08 14.85
CA TRP A 12 -14.21 0.96 15.85
C TRP A 12 -12.84 0.80 16.53
N THR A 13 -12.32 -0.44 16.57
CA THR A 13 -11.04 -0.74 17.23
C THR A 13 -10.13 -1.59 16.36
N VAL A 14 -8.83 -1.57 16.68
CA VAL A 14 -7.83 -2.45 16.05
C VAL A 14 -8.10 -3.92 16.37
N ASP A 15 -8.62 -4.22 17.56
CA ASP A 15 -8.96 -5.59 17.98
C ASP A 15 -10.12 -6.17 17.16
N GLU A 16 -11.16 -5.38 16.89
CA GLU A 16 -12.26 -5.76 15.98
C GLU A 16 -11.78 -5.90 14.53
N THR A 17 -10.96 -4.94 14.07
CA THR A 17 -10.35 -4.97 12.73
C THR A 17 -9.60 -6.28 12.49
N ARG A 18 -8.86 -6.77 13.49
CA ARG A 18 -8.14 -8.06 13.42
C ARG A 18 -9.10 -9.21 13.16
N ILE A 19 -10.17 -9.35 13.94
CA ILE A 19 -11.13 -10.47 13.82
C ILE A 19 -11.76 -10.49 12.43
N MET A 20 -12.20 -9.33 11.94
CA MET A 20 -12.79 -9.25 10.60
C MET A 20 -11.75 -9.56 9.50
N THR A 21 -10.50 -9.15 9.69
CA THR A 21 -9.41 -9.46 8.76
C THR A 21 -9.09 -10.96 8.75
N GLU A 22 -9.13 -11.64 9.90
CA GLU A 22 -8.94 -13.10 10.00
C GLU A 22 -9.99 -13.86 9.20
N ILE A 23 -11.25 -13.42 9.26
CA ILE A 23 -12.35 -13.98 8.47
C ILE A 23 -12.12 -13.73 6.98
N LEU A 24 -11.85 -12.48 6.57
CA LEU A 24 -11.63 -12.12 5.17
C LEU A 24 -10.42 -12.83 4.54
N ALA A 25 -9.39 -13.10 5.34
CA ALA A 25 -8.16 -13.74 4.89
C ALA A 25 -8.17 -15.28 5.10
N GLU A 26 -9.25 -15.84 5.67
CA GLU A 26 -9.38 -17.25 6.02
C GLU A 26 -8.17 -17.79 6.82
N THR A 27 -7.61 -16.96 7.70
CA THR A 27 -6.41 -17.27 8.50
C THR A 27 -6.48 -16.61 9.87
N THR A 28 -5.82 -17.21 10.87
CA THR A 28 -5.67 -16.61 12.20
C THR A 28 -4.36 -15.81 12.27
N PHE A 29 -4.38 -14.66 12.95
CA PHE A 29 -3.19 -13.86 13.23
C PHE A 29 -2.87 -13.94 14.73
N GLU A 30 -1.69 -14.46 15.07
CA GLU A 30 -1.27 -14.58 16.47
C GLU A 30 -1.13 -13.21 17.14
N ARG A 31 -1.74 -13.06 18.32
CA ARG A 31 -1.50 -11.89 19.18
C ARG A 31 -0.13 -12.04 19.82
N THR A 32 0.74 -11.07 19.55
CA THR A 32 2.07 -11.01 20.17
C THR A 32 2.15 -9.76 21.04
N ALA A 33 2.76 -9.88 22.22
CA ALA A 33 3.09 -8.71 23.03
C ALA A 33 3.90 -7.71 22.20
N VAL A 34 3.55 -6.43 22.31
CA VAL A 34 4.30 -5.36 21.62
C VAL A 34 5.68 -5.27 22.25
N ARG A 35 6.70 -5.54 21.43
CA ARG A 35 8.10 -5.29 21.78
C ARG A 35 8.52 -3.93 21.25
N HIS A 36 9.67 -3.44 21.70
CA HIS A 36 10.35 -2.31 21.07
C HIS A 36 10.34 -2.46 19.53
N ARG A 37 9.95 -1.39 18.83
CA ARG A 37 9.85 -1.34 17.37
C ARG A 37 10.63 -0.15 16.85
N ARG A 38 11.20 -0.34 15.67
CA ARG A 38 11.75 0.74 14.85
C ARG A 38 10.72 1.16 13.82
N ILE A 39 10.35 2.43 13.81
CA ILE A 39 9.24 2.99 13.07
C ILE A 39 9.79 4.07 12.13
N ALA A 40 9.64 3.87 10.82
CA ALA A 40 9.93 4.91 9.84
C ALA A 40 8.77 5.91 9.83
N PHE A 41 9.06 7.17 10.10
CA PHE A 41 8.11 8.28 10.10
C PHE A 41 8.37 9.17 8.89
N PHE A 42 7.32 9.44 8.10
CA PHE A 42 7.39 10.28 6.91
C PHE A 42 6.62 11.55 7.15
N ARG A 43 7.32 12.65 7.42
CA ARG A 43 6.68 13.94 7.68
C ARG A 43 5.98 14.50 6.44
N ARG A 44 6.63 14.39 5.29
CA ARG A 44 6.11 14.82 3.97
C ARG A 44 6.51 13.81 2.90
N PRO A 45 5.67 12.80 2.64
CA PRO A 45 5.95 11.83 1.58
C PRO A 45 6.19 12.53 0.24
N ASP A 46 7.35 12.26 -0.39
CA ASP A 46 7.74 12.87 -1.68
C ASP A 46 7.78 14.41 -1.66
N GLY A 47 7.99 15.02 -0.49
CA GLY A 47 7.97 16.48 -0.31
C GLY A 47 6.61 17.14 -0.57
N ARG A 48 5.54 16.34 -0.71
CA ARG A 48 4.20 16.85 -1.03
C ARG A 48 3.59 17.60 0.14
N PRO A 49 2.75 18.61 -0.12
CA PRO A 49 2.05 19.33 0.93
C PRO A 49 1.13 18.38 1.69
N VAL A 50 1.20 18.46 3.01
CA VAL A 50 0.28 17.81 3.94
C VAL A 50 -0.44 18.92 4.67
N ASP A 51 -1.74 18.74 4.92
CA ASP A 51 -2.51 19.69 5.73
C ASP A 51 -1.79 19.95 7.07
N PRO A 52 -1.62 21.21 7.50
CA PRO A 52 -0.86 21.52 8.71
C PRO A 52 -1.40 20.88 9.98
N ALA A 53 -2.73 20.68 10.10
CA ALA A 53 -3.31 20.00 11.25
C ALA A 53 -2.95 18.52 11.24
N VAL A 54 -3.05 17.86 10.09
CA VAL A 54 -2.63 16.46 9.92
C VAL A 54 -1.14 16.31 10.25
N ALA A 55 -0.28 17.17 9.73
CA ALA A 55 1.16 17.12 9.98
C ALA A 55 1.48 17.19 11.50
N ARG A 56 0.88 18.15 12.22
CA ARG A 56 1.05 18.29 13.68
C ARG A 56 0.55 17.07 14.45
N THR A 57 -0.59 16.51 14.06
CA THR A 57 -1.14 15.32 14.71
C THR A 57 -0.22 14.12 14.53
N VAL A 58 0.30 13.89 13.32
CA VAL A 58 1.23 12.77 13.09
C VAL A 58 2.55 12.98 13.82
N GLU A 59 3.09 14.21 13.88
CA GLU A 59 4.27 14.55 14.69
C GLU A 59 4.05 14.25 16.18
N THR A 60 2.85 14.54 16.70
CA THR A 60 2.47 14.23 18.08
C THR A 60 2.44 12.72 18.33
N VAL A 61 1.87 11.94 17.39
CA VAL A 61 1.86 10.47 17.48
C VAL A 61 3.28 9.90 17.45
N ALA A 62 4.18 10.46 16.62
CA ALA A 62 5.59 10.07 16.60
C ALA A 62 6.28 10.32 17.96
N GLY A 63 5.96 11.44 18.63
CA GLY A 63 6.41 11.72 20.00
C GLY A 63 5.91 10.69 21.00
N ILE A 64 4.60 10.42 21.03
CA ILE A 64 3.98 9.43 21.92
C ILE A 64 4.61 8.04 21.74
N LEU A 65 4.84 7.61 20.50
CA LEU A 65 5.49 6.33 20.23
C LEU A 65 6.93 6.29 20.75
N SER A 66 7.66 7.40 20.66
CA SER A 66 9.01 7.52 21.22
C SER A 66 9.01 7.44 22.74
N ASP A 67 8.05 8.12 23.40
CA ASP A 67 7.89 8.10 24.86
C ASP A 67 7.50 6.71 25.40
N LEU A 68 6.76 5.93 24.60
CA LEU A 68 6.46 4.52 24.86
C LEU A 68 7.67 3.59 24.62
N GLY A 69 8.83 4.15 24.25
CA GLY A 69 10.09 3.44 24.11
C GLY A 69 10.33 2.84 22.73
N HIS A 70 9.65 3.29 21.66
CA HIS A 70 9.95 2.90 20.28
C HIS A 70 11.06 3.77 19.67
N GLU A 71 11.81 3.24 18.70
CA GLU A 71 12.75 4.02 17.89
C GLU A 71 12.00 4.62 16.70
N VAL A 72 11.67 5.91 16.76
CA VAL A 72 11.01 6.61 15.65
C VAL A 72 12.07 7.36 14.83
N VAL A 73 12.17 7.03 13.54
CA VAL A 73 13.17 7.57 12.63
C VAL A 73 12.47 8.33 11.52
N GLU A 74 12.64 9.66 11.51
CA GLU A 74 12.21 10.46 10.35
C GLU A 74 13.02 10.04 9.12
N THR A 75 12.35 9.77 8.00
CA THR A 75 12.98 9.26 6.78
C THR A 75 12.19 9.71 5.56
N ASP A 76 12.83 9.66 4.38
CA ASP A 76 12.15 9.82 3.09
C ASP A 76 11.73 8.48 2.50
N ILE A 77 10.49 8.41 2.03
CA ILE A 77 9.96 7.25 1.31
C ILE A 77 10.27 7.38 -0.19
N PRO A 78 10.85 6.36 -0.85
CA PRO A 78 11.30 6.46 -2.25
C PRO A 78 10.15 6.24 -3.25
N ILE A 79 9.08 7.02 -3.11
CA ILE A 79 7.84 6.91 -3.92
C ILE A 79 7.83 7.78 -5.17
N GLN A 80 8.99 8.26 -5.63
CA GLN A 80 9.08 9.11 -6.81
C GLN A 80 8.47 8.41 -8.03
N GLY A 81 7.65 9.15 -8.80
CA GLY A 81 6.96 8.64 -9.98
C GLY A 81 5.73 7.78 -9.68
N TRP A 82 5.25 7.72 -8.43
CA TRP A 82 4.13 6.87 -8.04
C TRP A 82 2.88 7.08 -8.90
N ASN A 83 2.47 8.34 -9.10
CA ASN A 83 1.26 8.66 -9.86
C ASN A 83 1.39 8.30 -11.35
N GLU A 84 2.57 8.47 -11.92
CA GLU A 84 2.89 8.21 -13.32
C GLU A 84 2.97 6.70 -13.58
N ILE A 85 3.47 5.94 -12.61
CA ILE A 85 3.61 4.48 -12.68
C ILE A 85 2.26 3.80 -12.43
N PHE A 86 1.59 4.12 -11.31
CA PHE A 86 0.41 3.40 -10.86
C PHE A 86 -0.90 3.96 -11.41
N GLY A 87 -0.99 5.26 -11.70
CA GLY A 87 -2.21 5.87 -12.25
C GLY A 87 -2.75 5.16 -13.48
N PRO A 88 -1.93 4.93 -14.54
CA PRO A 88 -2.38 4.16 -15.72
C PRO A 88 -2.74 2.70 -15.40
N LEU A 89 -2.08 2.08 -14.43
CA LEU A 89 -2.35 0.68 -14.06
C LEU A 89 -3.69 0.54 -13.33
N VAL A 90 -4.00 1.45 -12.41
CA VAL A 90 -5.29 1.50 -11.70
C VAL A 90 -6.43 1.80 -12.66
N LEU A 91 -6.23 2.71 -13.63
CA LEU A 91 -7.26 3.02 -14.63
C LEU A 91 -7.52 1.85 -15.59
N ASP A 92 -6.48 1.18 -16.08
CA ASP A 92 -6.64 0.00 -16.93
C ASP A 92 -7.37 -1.13 -16.19
N ASP A 93 -7.02 -1.35 -14.93
CA ASP A 93 -7.68 -2.32 -14.07
C ASP A 93 -9.17 -1.96 -13.85
N GLY A 94 -9.45 -0.70 -13.53
CA GLY A 94 -10.82 -0.20 -13.39
C GLY A 94 -11.65 -0.37 -14.66
N LEU A 95 -11.10 -0.05 -15.84
CA LEU A 95 -11.78 -0.27 -17.12
C LEU A 95 -12.07 -1.74 -17.36
N ARG A 96 -11.07 -2.62 -17.19
CA ARG A 96 -11.24 -4.06 -17.42
C ARG A 96 -12.35 -4.65 -16.55
N GLU A 97 -12.42 -4.24 -15.28
CA GLU A 97 -13.37 -4.83 -14.34
C GLU A 97 -14.74 -4.15 -14.35
N ARG A 98 -14.84 -2.87 -14.74
CA ARG A 98 -16.05 -2.06 -14.54
C ARG A 98 -16.56 -1.35 -15.78
N ALA A 99 -15.92 -1.50 -16.95
CA ALA A 99 -16.41 -0.87 -18.18
C ALA A 99 -17.85 -1.26 -18.51
N HIS A 100 -18.25 -2.50 -18.23
CA HIS A 100 -19.62 -2.98 -18.47
C HIS A 100 -20.68 -2.20 -17.66
N LEU A 101 -20.33 -1.63 -16.50
CA LEU A 101 -21.25 -0.82 -15.70
C LEU A 101 -21.60 0.52 -16.36
N LEU A 102 -20.82 0.95 -17.36
CA LEU A 102 -21.11 2.14 -18.15
C LEU A 102 -22.17 1.86 -19.23
N ASP A 103 -22.32 0.59 -19.61
CA ASP A 103 -23.27 0.14 -20.61
C ASP A 103 -24.59 -0.32 -19.94
N ASP A 104 -24.53 -0.69 -18.65
CA ASP A 104 -25.69 -1.04 -17.80
C ASP A 104 -25.79 -0.16 -16.54
N PRO A 105 -26.29 1.10 -16.66
CA PRO A 105 -26.31 2.07 -15.56
C PRO A 105 -27.15 1.64 -14.34
N GLU A 106 -28.11 0.74 -14.53
CA GLU A 106 -28.94 0.20 -13.46
C GLU A 106 -28.15 -0.65 -12.45
N LEU A 107 -26.97 -1.14 -12.84
CA LEU A 107 -26.05 -1.86 -11.96
C LEU A 107 -25.17 -0.91 -11.11
N LEU A 108 -25.23 0.40 -11.36
CA LEU A 108 -24.54 1.39 -10.54
C LEU A 108 -25.38 1.71 -9.30
N THR A 109 -24.88 1.30 -8.13
CA THR A 109 -25.38 1.87 -6.88
C THR A 109 -25.21 3.41 -6.89
N PRO A 110 -26.09 4.21 -6.27
CA PRO A 110 -26.01 5.69 -6.28
C PRO A 110 -24.63 6.27 -5.88
N LEU A 111 -23.89 5.57 -5.01
CA LEU A 111 -22.53 5.92 -4.60
C LEU A 111 -21.50 5.89 -5.76
N ARG A 112 -21.77 5.14 -6.83
CA ARG A 112 -20.85 4.89 -7.96
C ARG A 112 -21.11 5.73 -9.20
N ALA A 113 -22.22 6.47 -9.26
CA ALA A 113 -22.57 7.32 -10.41
C ALA A 113 -21.57 8.48 -10.64
N GLY A 114 -20.82 8.88 -9.62
CA GLY A 114 -19.77 9.91 -9.72
C GLY A 114 -18.46 9.45 -10.37
N GLU A 115 -18.23 8.14 -10.54
CA GLU A 115 -16.96 7.59 -11.05
C GLU A 115 -16.89 7.55 -12.60
N SER A 116 -18.01 7.75 -13.28
CA SER A 116 -18.19 7.55 -14.74
C SER A 116 -17.51 8.63 -15.63
N ALA A 117 -17.00 9.72 -15.06
CA ALA A 117 -16.26 10.76 -15.78
C ALA A 117 -14.84 10.33 -16.23
N SER A 118 -14.46 9.08 -16.00
CA SER A 118 -13.08 8.59 -16.14
C SER A 118 -12.74 8.01 -17.52
N ARG A 119 -13.72 7.81 -18.42
CA ARG A 119 -13.51 7.13 -19.72
C ARG A 119 -12.53 7.89 -20.62
N ASP A 120 -12.68 9.21 -20.74
CA ASP A 120 -11.86 10.05 -21.65
C ASP A 120 -10.41 10.25 -21.14
N ALA A 121 -10.23 10.29 -19.81
CA ALA A 121 -8.90 10.42 -19.20
C ALA A 121 -8.10 9.10 -19.26
N ALA A 122 -8.78 7.96 -19.21
CA ALA A 122 -8.17 6.64 -19.29
C ALA A 122 -7.72 6.31 -20.72
N ASP A 123 -8.49 6.71 -21.74
CA ASP A 123 -8.17 6.46 -23.15
C ASP A 123 -6.90 7.20 -23.60
N GLN A 124 -6.70 8.44 -23.15
CA GLN A 124 -5.48 9.24 -23.42
C GLN A 124 -4.20 8.66 -22.75
N ARG A 125 -4.34 7.81 -21.73
CA ARG A 125 -3.22 7.22 -20.98
C ARG A 125 -2.89 5.77 -21.34
N ARG A 126 -3.68 5.13 -22.22
CA ARG A 126 -3.48 3.75 -22.70
C ARG A 126 -2.07 3.49 -23.28
N GLY A 127 -1.35 4.52 -23.69
CA GLY A 127 -0.09 4.40 -24.43
C GLY A 127 1.22 4.34 -23.64
N ARG A 128 1.24 4.40 -22.29
CA ARG A 128 2.52 4.50 -21.54
C ARG A 128 2.65 3.50 -20.39
N ARG A 129 2.42 2.22 -20.64
CA ARG A 129 3.00 1.17 -19.78
C ARG A 129 4.50 1.13 -20.04
N CYS A 130 5.31 1.54 -19.06
CA CYS A 130 6.73 1.25 -19.05
C CYS A 130 6.99 0.21 -17.95
N PRO A 131 6.97 -1.11 -18.27
CA PRO A 131 7.27 -2.17 -17.30
C PRO A 131 8.55 -1.91 -16.50
N ARG A 132 9.56 -1.31 -17.15
CA ARG A 132 10.83 -0.91 -16.54
C ARG A 132 10.68 0.10 -15.39
N ALA A 133 9.71 1.01 -15.47
CA ALA A 133 9.48 1.99 -14.41
C ALA A 133 8.89 1.33 -13.14
N LEU A 134 7.96 0.38 -13.32
CA LEU A 134 7.39 -0.39 -12.22
C LEU A 134 8.43 -1.30 -11.56
N ASP A 135 9.29 -1.95 -12.34
CA ASP A 135 10.37 -2.79 -11.81
C ASP A 135 11.39 -1.96 -11.04
N GLY A 136 11.77 -0.79 -11.58
CA GLY A 136 12.64 0.16 -10.88
C GLY A 136 12.03 0.67 -9.57
N PHE A 137 10.72 0.92 -9.55
CA PHE A 137 10.00 1.29 -8.33
C PHE A 137 10.04 0.17 -7.27
N ARG A 138 9.75 -1.07 -7.66
CA ARG A 138 9.76 -2.24 -6.77
C ARG A 138 11.14 -2.43 -6.13
N LEU A 139 12.21 -2.32 -6.92
CA LEU A 139 13.58 -2.43 -6.41
C LEU A 139 13.90 -1.37 -5.36
N ARG A 140 13.50 -0.11 -5.57
CA ARG A 140 13.70 0.97 -4.58
C ARG A 140 12.94 0.70 -3.28
N MET A 141 11.72 0.21 -3.37
CA MET A 141 10.91 -0.11 -2.19
C MET A 141 11.45 -1.32 -1.43
N ASP A 142 11.90 -2.36 -2.12
CA ASP A 142 12.51 -3.54 -1.50
C ASP A 142 13.79 -3.17 -0.74
N ASP A 143 14.66 -2.38 -1.37
CA ASP A 143 15.88 -1.85 -0.77
C ASP A 143 15.58 -0.95 0.44
N PHE A 144 14.57 -0.08 0.34
CA PHE A 144 14.10 0.72 1.46
C PHE A 144 13.60 -0.14 2.64
N GLN A 145 12.73 -1.11 2.38
CA GLN A 145 12.24 -2.02 3.41
C GLN A 145 13.37 -2.82 4.06
N HIS A 146 14.37 -3.21 3.27
CA HIS A 146 15.56 -3.88 3.79
C HIS A 146 16.33 -2.97 4.76
N ARG A 147 16.60 -1.71 4.41
CA ARG A 147 17.26 -0.73 5.30
C ARG A 147 16.45 -0.45 6.58
N CYS A 148 15.13 -0.41 6.50
CA CYS A 148 14.28 -0.26 7.67
C CYS A 148 14.42 -1.45 8.63
N ARG A 149 14.48 -2.69 8.10
CA ARG A 149 14.61 -3.91 8.90
C ARG A 149 15.99 -4.12 9.52
N GLN A 150 17.07 -3.71 8.85
CA GLN A 150 18.44 -3.99 9.31
C GLN A 150 18.97 -3.04 10.39
N GLY A 151 18.28 -1.91 10.65
CA GLY A 151 18.89 -0.80 11.38
C GLY A 151 19.99 -0.16 10.53
N HIS A 152 20.35 1.10 10.76
CA HIS A 152 21.53 1.68 10.10
C HIS A 152 22.80 1.02 10.68
N ARG A 153 23.19 -0.15 10.15
CA ARG A 153 24.59 -0.62 10.25
C ARG A 153 25.35 -0.01 9.09
N HIS A 154 26.35 0.80 9.44
CA HIS A 154 27.33 1.43 8.57
C HIS A 154 27.75 0.52 7.39
N PRO A 155 27.84 1.02 6.15
CA PRO A 155 28.00 0.19 4.97
C PRO A 155 29.47 -0.20 4.76
N GLU A 156 29.94 -1.23 5.47
CA GLU A 156 31.27 -1.80 5.20
C GLU A 156 31.25 -3.32 4.98
N ARG A 157 30.16 -4.04 5.27
CA ARG A 157 30.19 -5.51 5.23
C ARG A 157 28.90 -6.18 4.83
N TYR A 158 28.45 -6.05 3.59
CA TYR A 158 27.54 -7.04 2.99
C TYR A 158 27.78 -7.22 1.49
N ARG A 159 28.96 -7.78 1.14
CA ARG A 159 29.07 -8.60 -0.07
C ARG A 159 28.43 -9.97 0.21
N GLY A 160 27.33 -10.26 -0.47
CA GLY A 160 27.02 -11.66 -0.84
C GLY A 160 25.96 -12.42 -0.05
N ARG A 161 24.80 -11.85 0.28
CA ARG A 161 23.61 -12.67 0.57
C ARG A 161 22.34 -12.09 -0.05
N ARG A 162 21.75 -12.85 -0.97
CA ARG A 162 20.45 -12.55 -1.62
C ARG A 162 19.34 -12.59 -0.55
N PRO A 163 18.46 -11.58 -0.45
CA PRO A 163 17.31 -11.67 0.43
C PRO A 163 16.23 -12.58 -0.18
N LEU A 164 15.75 -13.53 0.61
CA LEU A 164 14.57 -14.35 0.34
C LEU A 164 13.33 -13.46 0.29
N LEU A 165 12.76 -13.30 -0.92
CA LEU A 165 11.44 -12.72 -1.12
C LEU A 165 10.39 -13.71 -0.61
N LEU A 166 9.79 -13.39 0.55
CA LEU A 166 8.62 -14.10 1.06
C LEU A 166 7.41 -13.73 0.18
N ARG A 167 7.14 -14.52 -0.85
CA ARG A 167 5.90 -14.45 -1.61
C ARG A 167 4.78 -15.07 -0.77
N LEU A 168 3.92 -14.23 -0.19
CA LEU A 168 2.59 -14.66 0.26
C LEU A 168 1.78 -15.05 -0.98
N ARG A 169 1.73 -16.35 -1.28
CA ARG A 169 0.77 -16.94 -2.21
C ARG A 169 -0.56 -17.06 -1.48
N VAL A 170 -1.53 -16.23 -1.83
CA VAL A 170 -2.95 -16.52 -1.55
C VAL A 170 -3.35 -17.67 -2.46
N ALA A 171 -3.57 -18.85 -1.88
CA ALA A 171 -3.98 -20.04 -2.61
C ALA A 171 -5.47 -19.94 -2.98
N ARG A 172 -5.79 -19.82 -4.27
CA ARG A 172 -7.14 -20.13 -4.76
C ARG A 172 -7.31 -21.64 -4.78
N ARG A 173 -8.15 -22.19 -3.90
CA ARG A 173 -8.78 -23.50 -4.13
C ARG A 173 -9.86 -23.32 -5.20
N LEU A 174 -9.58 -23.82 -6.40
CA LEU A 174 -10.63 -24.19 -7.35
C LEU A 174 -11.35 -25.42 -6.77
N GLY A 175 -12.57 -25.23 -6.28
CA GLY A 175 -13.48 -26.31 -5.95
C GLY A 175 -14.56 -26.36 -7.02
N GLY A 176 -14.43 -27.32 -7.94
CA GLY A 176 -15.49 -27.66 -8.88
C GLY A 176 -16.60 -28.43 -8.19
N ARG A 177 -17.84 -28.17 -8.63
CA ARG A 177 -18.88 -29.16 -8.87
C ARG A 177 -19.69 -28.69 -10.06
#